data_AF-A0A7R9Y1B7-F1
#
_entry.id   AF-A0A7R9Y1B7-F1
#
_cell.length_a   1.000
_cell.length_b   1.000
_cell.length_c   1.000
_cell.angle_alpha   90.00
_cell.angle_beta   90.00
_cell.angle_gamma   90.00
#
_symmetry.space_group_name_H-M   'P 1'
#
loop_
_entity.id
_entity.type
_entity.pdbx_description
1 polymer ?
#
loop_
_entity_poly.entity_id
_entity_poly.type
_entity_poly.pdbx_seq_one_letter_code
_entity_poly.pdbx_strand_id
1 'polypeptide(L)'
;GAMGASSRPRDHTSCLVLVCGHPASGKSRAAADIASRVAAAVPDAPAPVVVSEDSLHIARNAGYAHGHAEKNTRASLKSTVDRLLRKDGPIVIVDSGCGIKGFRYELWCIARAAGARHCVVHVDAPIDDARRWNASRRRSDDDDDEKDENDDDDV
;
A
#
# COMPACT_ATOMS: atom_id res chain seq x y z
N GLY A 1 37.79 15.43 25.09
CA GLY A 1 36.41 14.98 24.82
C GLY A 1 36.10 15.24 23.38
N ALA A 2 36.01 14.19 22.57
CA ALA A 2 35.43 14.21 21.23
C ALA A 2 34.79 12.83 21.04
N MET A 3 33.50 12.73 21.32
CA MET A 3 32.71 11.56 20.96
C MET A 3 32.61 11.55 19.44
N GLY A 4 33.48 10.79 18.78
CA GLY A 4 33.33 10.47 17.37
C GLY A 4 32.02 9.72 17.20
N ALA A 5 31.02 10.36 16.57
CA ALA A 5 29.84 9.69 16.09
C ALA A 5 30.31 8.62 15.09
N SER A 6 30.24 7.36 15.52
CA SER A 6 30.47 6.20 14.65
C SER A 6 29.39 6.21 13.58
N SER A 7 29.69 6.80 12.43
CA SER A 7 28.87 6.67 11.23
C SER A 7 29.08 5.27 10.69
N ARG A 8 28.35 4.29 11.25
CA ARG A 8 28.13 3.05 10.48
C ARG A 8 27.56 3.49 9.13
N PRO A 9 28.14 3.05 8.00
CA PRO A 9 27.44 3.20 6.74
C PRO A 9 26.04 2.59 6.94
N ARG A 10 24.99 3.34 6.67
CA ARG A 10 23.64 2.79 6.68
C ARG A 10 23.58 1.88 5.47
N ASP A 11 23.82 0.59 5.67
CA ASP A 11 23.67 -0.42 4.63
C ASP A 11 22.26 -0.25 4.04
N HIS A 12 22.14 0.35 2.86
CA HIS A 12 20.87 0.66 2.22
C HIS A 12 20.26 -0.64 1.70
N THR A 13 19.78 -1.44 2.64
CA THR A 13 19.07 -2.69 2.39
C THR A 13 17.63 -2.37 2.07
N SER A 14 17.24 -2.70 0.84
CA SER A 14 15.86 -2.68 0.37
C SER A 14 14.95 -3.42 1.36
N CYS A 15 13.74 -2.90 1.53
CA CYS A 15 12.78 -3.40 2.51
C CYS A 15 11.37 -3.41 1.92
N LEU A 16 10.63 -4.47 2.21
CA LEU A 16 9.21 -4.60 1.94
C LEU A 16 8.40 -4.39 3.22
N VAL A 17 7.47 -3.44 3.19
CA VAL A 17 6.52 -3.15 4.27
C VAL A 17 5.13 -3.51 3.78
N LEU A 18 4.49 -4.50 4.39
CA LEU A 18 3.11 -4.86 4.07
C LEU A 18 2.15 -4.20 5.06
N VAL A 19 1.22 -3.39 4.58
CA VAL A 19 0.18 -2.79 5.42
C VAL A 19 -1.09 -3.64 5.32
N CYS A 20 -1.61 -4.11 6.46
CA CYS A 20 -2.80 -4.96 6.50
C CYS A 20 -3.80 -4.50 7.55
N GLY A 21 -5.05 -4.91 7.41
CA GLY A 21 -6.17 -4.49 8.26
C GLY A 21 -7.50 -4.53 7.50
N HIS A 22 -8.60 -4.28 8.19
CA HIS A 22 -9.94 -4.27 7.58
C HIS A 22 -10.06 -3.17 6.49
N PRO A 23 -10.98 -3.31 5.52
CA PRO A 23 -11.37 -2.19 4.66
C PRO A 23 -11.72 -0.95 5.48
N ALA A 24 -11.35 0.23 4.98
CA ALA A 24 -11.52 1.51 5.67
C ALA A 24 -10.83 1.68 7.06
N SER A 25 -10.00 0.75 7.53
CA SER A 25 -9.30 0.88 8.84
C SER A 25 -8.21 1.97 8.92
N GLY A 26 -7.99 2.75 7.85
CA GLY A 26 -6.95 3.77 7.80
C GLY A 26 -5.59 3.31 7.24
N LYS A 27 -5.53 2.13 6.59
CA LYS A 27 -4.31 1.59 5.96
C LYS A 27 -3.56 2.59 5.07
N SER A 28 -4.27 3.26 4.15
CA SER A 28 -3.67 4.25 3.25
C SER A 28 -3.08 5.45 3.98
N ARG A 29 -3.72 5.88 5.09
CA ARG A 29 -3.17 6.93 5.95
C ARG A 29 -1.89 6.46 6.66
N ALA A 30 -1.88 5.23 7.17
CA ALA A 30 -0.69 4.65 7.79
C ALA A 30 0.46 4.48 6.77
N ALA A 31 0.16 4.01 5.56
CA ALA A 31 1.14 3.86 4.49
C ALA A 31 1.77 5.20 4.09
N ALA A 32 0.96 6.26 3.95
CA ALA A 32 1.45 7.61 3.65
C ALA A 32 2.30 8.18 4.79
N ASP A 33 1.89 8.01 6.05
CA ASP A 33 2.67 8.45 7.22
C ASP A 33 4.01 7.70 7.31
N ILE A 34 4.01 6.38 7.09
CA ILE A 34 5.24 5.58 7.04
C ILE A 34 6.16 6.10 5.92
N ALA A 35 5.65 6.31 4.71
CA ALA A 35 6.42 6.82 3.59
C ALA A 35 7.06 8.18 3.93
N SER A 36 6.27 9.12 4.48
CA SER A 36 6.74 10.44 4.89
C SER A 36 7.84 10.36 5.95
N ARG A 37 7.64 9.54 7.00
CA ARG A 37 8.63 9.36 8.08
C ARG A 37 9.91 8.70 7.60
N VAL A 38 9.80 7.71 6.72
CA VAL A 38 10.96 7.04 6.11
C VAL A 38 11.76 8.04 5.28
N ALA A 39 11.11 8.80 4.41
CA ALA A 39 11.78 9.83 3.61
C ALA A 39 12.54 10.85 4.48
N ALA A 40 11.94 11.28 5.59
CA ALA A 40 12.58 12.20 6.53
C ALA A 40 13.75 11.57 7.31
N ALA A 41 13.66 10.28 7.65
CA ALA A 41 14.69 9.59 8.44
C ALA A 41 15.93 9.20 7.62
N VAL A 42 15.77 8.98 6.31
CA VAL A 42 16.83 8.58 5.38
C VAL A 42 16.81 9.44 4.11
N PRO A 43 17.11 10.75 4.21
CA PRO A 43 17.00 11.67 3.07
C PRO A 43 17.95 11.35 1.90
N ASP A 44 19.06 10.64 2.16
CA ASP A 44 20.03 10.24 1.15
C ASP A 44 19.68 8.91 0.45
N ALA A 45 18.62 8.23 0.91
CA ALA A 45 18.15 6.98 0.31
C ALA A 45 17.17 7.25 -0.84
N PRO A 46 16.95 6.26 -1.73
CA PRO A 46 15.85 6.36 -2.70
C PRO A 46 14.51 6.58 -1.98
N ALA A 47 13.68 7.48 -2.52
CA ALA A 47 12.38 7.79 -1.96
C ALA A 47 11.52 6.52 -1.80
N PRO A 48 10.82 6.35 -0.66
CA PRO A 48 9.94 5.21 -0.46
C PRO A 48 8.79 5.23 -1.48
N VAL A 49 8.40 4.04 -1.95
CA VAL A 49 7.35 3.88 -2.95
C VAL A 49 6.16 3.16 -2.33
N VAL A 50 4.98 3.78 -2.40
CA VAL A 50 3.71 3.15 -2.01
C VAL A 50 3.11 2.47 -3.24
N VAL A 51 2.84 1.17 -3.12
CA VAL A 51 2.19 0.35 -4.14
C VAL A 51 0.80 -0.02 -3.63
N SER A 52 -0.23 0.46 -4.33
CA SER A 52 -1.65 0.23 -4.06
C SER A 52 -2.40 -0.07 -5.37
N GLU A 53 -3.69 -0.41 -5.29
CA GLU A 53 -4.52 -0.55 -6.49
C GLU A 53 -4.55 0.75 -7.30
N ASP A 54 -4.72 1.89 -6.61
CA ASP A 54 -4.76 3.23 -7.23
C ASP A 54 -3.44 3.56 -7.95
N SER A 55 -2.29 3.17 -7.40
CA SER A 55 -0.97 3.35 -8.04
C SER A 55 -0.81 2.57 -9.35
N LEU A 56 -1.67 1.57 -9.57
CA LEU A 56 -1.70 0.73 -10.77
C LEU A 56 -2.88 1.09 -11.69
N HIS A 57 -3.58 2.21 -11.42
CA HIS A 57 -4.80 2.61 -12.12
C HIS A 57 -5.91 1.54 -12.09
N ILE A 58 -5.99 0.79 -10.98
CA ILE A 58 -7.05 -0.20 -10.75
C ILE A 58 -7.98 0.37 -9.69
N ALA A 59 -9.22 0.66 -10.06
CA ALA A 59 -10.24 1.04 -9.10
C ALA A 59 -10.45 -0.11 -8.09
N ARG A 60 -10.35 0.17 -6.79
CA ARG A 60 -10.38 -0.85 -5.72
C ARG A 60 -11.58 -1.80 -5.84
N ASN A 61 -12.79 -1.26 -6.01
CA ASN A 61 -14.00 -2.09 -6.08
C ASN A 61 -13.99 -2.99 -7.32
N ALA A 62 -13.56 -2.47 -8.47
CA ALA A 62 -13.42 -3.26 -9.70
C ALA A 62 -12.34 -4.35 -9.57
N GLY A 63 -11.21 -4.01 -8.94
CA GLY A 63 -10.08 -4.92 -8.74
C GLY A 63 -10.38 -6.13 -7.85
N TYR A 64 -11.47 -6.08 -7.08
CA TYR A 64 -11.93 -7.16 -6.19
C TYR A 64 -13.39 -7.60 -6.42
N ALA A 65 -14.00 -7.21 -7.55
CA ALA A 65 -15.41 -7.52 -7.85
C ALA A 65 -15.67 -9.02 -8.01
N HIS A 66 -14.72 -9.77 -8.56
CA HIS A 66 -14.81 -11.21 -8.76
C HIS A 66 -13.42 -11.86 -8.77
N GLY A 67 -13.36 -13.19 -8.64
CA GLY A 67 -12.10 -13.93 -8.48
C GLY A 67 -11.07 -13.71 -9.60
N HIS A 68 -11.52 -13.55 -10.85
CA HIS A 68 -10.62 -13.22 -11.97
C HIS A 68 -9.98 -11.83 -11.85
N ALA A 69 -10.76 -10.80 -11.48
CA ALA A 69 -10.25 -9.45 -11.28
C ALA A 69 -9.28 -9.43 -10.12
N GLU A 70 -9.64 -10.07 -9.00
CA GLU A 70 -8.77 -10.17 -7.83
C GLU A 70 -7.44 -10.87 -8.14
N LYS A 71 -7.47 -11.96 -8.92
CA LYS A 71 -6.26 -12.65 -9.37
C LYS A 71 -5.36 -11.73 -10.19
N ASN A 72 -5.93 -10.97 -11.12
CA ASN A 72 -5.19 -10.04 -11.98
C ASN A 72 -4.61 -8.88 -11.16
N THR A 73 -5.41 -8.26 -10.28
CA THR A 73 -4.96 -7.21 -9.35
C THR A 73 -3.77 -7.68 -8.52
N ARG A 74 -3.85 -8.88 -7.93
CA ARG A 74 -2.74 -9.46 -7.16
C ARG A 74 -1.51 -9.76 -8.01
N ALA A 75 -1.69 -10.21 -9.25
CA ALA A 75 -0.57 -10.43 -10.17
C ALA A 75 0.15 -9.12 -10.49
N SER A 76 -0.59 -8.05 -10.77
CA SER A 76 -0.03 -6.72 -11.03
C SER A 76 0.70 -6.13 -9.82
N LEU A 77 0.13 -6.27 -8.62
CA LEU A 77 0.79 -5.86 -7.37
C LEU A 77 2.10 -6.62 -7.17
N LYS A 78 2.09 -7.95 -7.32
CA LYS A 78 3.30 -8.78 -7.19
C LYS A 78 4.37 -8.39 -8.20
N SER A 79 4.00 -8.25 -9.47
CA SER A 79 4.95 -7.89 -10.53
C SER A 79 5.59 -6.52 -10.28
N THR A 80 4.81 -5.56 -9.78
CA THR A 80 5.34 -4.24 -9.43
C THR A 80 6.28 -4.30 -8.23
N VAL A 81 5.92 -5.04 -7.17
CA VAL A 81 6.78 -5.22 -6.00
C VAL A 81 8.10 -5.89 -6.39
N ASP A 82 8.05 -6.96 -7.19
CA ASP A 82 9.22 -7.71 -7.64
C ASP A 82 10.21 -6.83 -8.41
N ARG A 83 9.72 -5.97 -9.32
CA ARG A 83 10.58 -5.01 -10.05
C ARG A 83 11.19 -3.94 -9.16
N LEU A 84 10.51 -3.53 -8.10
CA LEU A 84 10.97 -2.46 -7.21
C LEU A 84 11.98 -2.95 -6.18
N LEU A 85 11.84 -4.20 -5.72
CA LEU A 85 12.75 -4.82 -4.75
C LEU A 85 14.05 -5.24 -5.41
N ARG A 86 15.05 -4.38 -5.28
CA ARG A 86 16.43 -4.62 -5.75
C ARG A 86 17.43 -4.09 -4.73
N LYS A 87 18.67 -4.54 -4.80
CA LYS A 87 19.76 -4.03 -3.97
C LYS A 87 19.87 -2.50 -4.11
N ASP A 88 20.02 -1.81 -2.98
CA ASP A 88 20.08 -0.35 -2.89
C ASP A 88 18.84 0.36 -3.52
N GLY A 89 17.73 -0.38 -3.65
CA GLY A 89 16.44 0.13 -4.12
C GLY A 89 15.63 0.83 -3.03
N PRO A 90 14.45 1.38 -3.39
CA PRO A 90 13.59 2.04 -2.42
C PRO A 90 13.01 1.06 -1.40
N ILE A 91 12.54 1.62 -0.29
CA ILE A 91 11.62 0.91 0.60
C ILE A 91 10.26 0.84 -0.10
N VAL A 92 9.74 -0.37 -0.27
CA VAL A 92 8.48 -0.65 -0.95
C VAL A 92 7.40 -0.88 0.10
N ILE A 93 6.36 -0.05 0.08
CA ILE A 93 5.23 -0.12 1.02
C ILE A 93 4.00 -0.57 0.24
N VAL A 94 3.44 -1.71 0.59
CA VAL A 94 2.23 -2.23 -0.07
C VAL A 94 1.01 -1.85 0.75
N ASP A 95 0.20 -0.93 0.21
CA ASP A 95 -1.11 -0.53 0.74
C ASP A 95 -2.22 -1.14 -0.13
N SER A 96 -2.45 -2.42 0.07
CA SER A 96 -3.50 -3.17 -0.63
C SER A 96 -4.19 -4.10 0.37
N GLY A 97 -5.26 -4.78 -0.06
CA GLY A 97 -5.98 -5.82 0.70
C GLY A 97 -5.10 -7.02 1.09
N CYS A 98 -4.05 -6.81 1.88
CA CYS A 98 -3.15 -7.82 2.44
C CYS A 98 -3.81 -8.65 3.56
N GLY A 99 -5.14 -8.80 3.56
CA GLY A 99 -5.89 -9.61 4.52
C GLY A 99 -5.67 -11.11 4.34
N ILE A 100 -5.37 -11.55 3.11
CA ILE A 100 -5.21 -12.98 2.78
C ILE A 100 -3.79 -13.46 3.08
N LYS A 101 -3.68 -14.51 3.92
CA LYS A 101 -2.41 -15.13 4.33
C LYS A 101 -1.57 -15.57 3.12
N GLY A 102 -2.20 -16.20 2.12
CA GLY A 102 -1.53 -16.66 0.90
C GLY A 102 -0.87 -15.52 0.13
N PHE A 103 -1.57 -14.40 -0.07
CA PHE A 103 -1.02 -13.25 -0.78
C PHE A 103 0.15 -12.61 -0.03
N ARG A 104 0.07 -12.49 1.30
CA ARG A 104 1.20 -12.02 2.12
C ARG A 104 2.41 -12.94 2.02
N TYR A 105 2.19 -14.26 1.98
CA TYR A 105 3.25 -15.23 1.82
C TYR A 105 3.95 -15.10 0.46
N GLU A 106 3.18 -14.92 -0.63
CA GLU A 106 3.75 -14.68 -1.96
C GLU A 106 4.65 -13.42 -1.99
N LEU A 107 4.20 -12.32 -1.38
CA LEU A 107 4.99 -11.09 -1.28
C LEU A 107 6.24 -11.26 -0.40
N TRP A 108 6.15 -12.01 0.69
CA TRP A 108 7.31 -12.37 1.49
C TRP A 108 8.31 -13.22 0.71
N CYS A 109 7.86 -14.16 -0.11
CA CYS A 109 8.73 -14.96 -0.99
C CYS A 109 9.51 -14.06 -1.96
N ILE A 110 8.85 -13.06 -2.55
CA ILE A 110 9.49 -12.07 -3.43
C ILE A 110 10.58 -11.30 -2.66
N ALA A 111 10.25 -10.74 -1.49
CA ALA A 111 11.23 -10.04 -0.66
C ALA A 111 12.42 -10.92 -0.26
N ARG A 112 12.14 -12.18 0.13
CA ARG A 112 13.18 -13.16 0.45
C ARG A 112 14.10 -13.44 -0.74
N ALA A 113 13.54 -13.63 -1.93
CA ALA A 113 14.31 -13.86 -3.15
C ALA A 113 15.19 -12.66 -3.51
N ALA A 114 14.71 -11.44 -3.28
CA ALA A 114 15.47 -10.21 -3.48
C ALA A 114 16.50 -9.91 -2.37
N GLY A 115 16.58 -10.74 -1.32
CA GLY A 115 17.40 -10.47 -0.14
C GLY A 115 16.96 -9.23 0.64
N ALA A 116 15.72 -8.79 0.45
CA ALA A 116 15.14 -7.61 1.09
C ALA A 116 14.66 -7.95 2.52
N ARG A 117 14.75 -6.97 3.41
CA ARG A 117 14.09 -7.04 4.72
C ARG A 117 12.57 -7.01 4.52
N HIS A 118 11.82 -7.58 5.44
CA HIS A 118 10.36 -7.63 5.36
C HIS A 118 9.73 -7.36 6.73
N CYS A 119 8.68 -6.56 6.76
CA CYS A 119 7.82 -6.39 7.93
C CYS A 119 6.34 -6.25 7.55
N VAL A 120 5.48 -6.52 8.53
CA VAL A 120 4.03 -6.37 8.39
C VAL A 120 3.55 -5.36 9.43
N VAL A 121 2.79 -4.37 8.98
CA VAL A 121 2.12 -3.38 9.83
C VAL A 121 0.63 -3.68 9.81
N HIS A 122 0.10 -4.11 10.95
CA HIS A 122 -1.33 -4.31 11.13
C HIS A 122 -1.97 -3.02 11.64
N VAL A 123 -2.85 -2.43 10.84
CA VAL A 123 -3.64 -1.26 11.18
C VAL A 123 -4.96 -1.74 11.77
N ASP A 124 -5.01 -1.68 13.10
CA ASP A 124 -6.17 -2.09 13.87
C ASP A 124 -7.16 -0.94 14.05
N ALA A 125 -8.43 -1.24 13.83
CA ALA A 125 -9.55 -0.34 14.05
C ALA A 125 -10.76 -1.18 14.51
N PRO A 126 -11.60 -0.68 15.43
CA PRO A 126 -12.83 -1.36 15.79
C PRO A 126 -13.64 -1.72 14.54
N ILE A 127 -14.04 -2.98 14.44
CA ILE A 127 -14.68 -3.50 13.21
C ILE A 127 -15.96 -2.74 12.87
N ASP A 128 -16.71 -2.29 13.88
CA ASP A 128 -17.95 -1.54 13.70
C ASP A 128 -17.69 -0.14 13.13
N ASP A 129 -16.61 0.52 13.56
CA ASP A 129 -16.19 1.81 12.99
C ASP A 129 -15.71 1.63 11.55
N ALA A 130 -14.88 0.62 11.29
CA ALA A 130 -14.40 0.30 9.95
C ALA A 130 -15.57 0.01 8.99
N ARG A 131 -16.58 -0.73 9.44
CA ARG A 131 -17.82 -0.98 8.69
C ARG A 131 -18.59 0.31 8.42
N ARG A 132 -18.78 1.16 9.43
CA ARG A 132 -19.47 2.46 9.29
C ARG A 132 -18.77 3.35 8.27
N TRP A 133 -17.45 3.51 8.37
CA TRP A 133 -16.66 4.29 7.42
C TRP A 133 -16.64 3.71 6.02
N ASN A 134 -16.68 2.38 5.89
CA ASN A 134 -16.76 1.74 4.58
C ASN A 134 -18.14 1.93 3.94
N ALA A 135 -19.21 1.90 4.73
CA ALA A 135 -20.57 2.15 4.26
C ALA A 135 -20.78 3.62 3.85
N SER A 136 -20.20 4.58 4.58
CA SER A 136 -20.29 6.00 4.22
C SER A 136 -19.59 6.33 2.90
N ARG A 137 -18.51 5.61 2.56
CA ARG A 137 -17.80 5.76 1.28
C ARG A 137 -18.61 5.26 0.09
N ARG A 138 -19.40 4.20 0.26
CA ARG A 138 -20.28 3.70 -0.82
C ARG A 138 -21.36 4.72 -1.15
N ARG A 139 -21.95 5.33 -0.13
CA ARG A 139 -22.95 6.38 -0.31
C ARG A 139 -22.40 7.59 -1.07
N SER A 140 -21.17 8.01 -0.76
CA SER A 140 -20.55 9.13 -1.49
C SER A 140 -20.24 8.79 -2.95
N ASP A 141 -19.82 7.55 -3.24
CA ASP A 141 -19.56 7.13 -4.62
C ASP A 141 -20.89 7.07 -5.43
N ASP A 142 -21.99 6.59 -4.82
CA ASP A 142 -23.31 6.55 -5.46
C ASP A 142 -23.93 7.97 -5.64
N ASP A 143 -23.70 8.89 -4.70
CA ASP A 143 -24.21 10.28 -4.74
C ASP A 143 -23.47 11.17 -5.78
N ASP A 144 -22.27 10.78 -6.21
CA ASP A 144 -21.50 11.49 -7.25
C ASP A 144 -21.91 11.02 -8.66
N ASP A 145 -22.27 9.74 -8.84
CA ASP A 145 -22.81 9.21 -10.11
C ASP A 145 -24.20 9.80 -10.45
N GLU A 146 -25.06 10.10 -9.46
CA GLU A 146 -26.38 10.74 -9.69
C GLU A 146 -26.31 12.23 -10.06
N LYS A 147 -25.18 12.90 -9.84
CA LYS A 147 -25.00 14.32 -10.19
C LYS A 147 -24.54 14.53 -11.63
N ASP A 148 -23.86 13.55 -12.21
CA ASP A 148 -23.41 13.61 -13.60
C ASP A 148 -24.53 13.30 -14.62
N GLU A 149 -25.68 12.76 -14.19
CA GLU A 149 -26.84 12.48 -15.07
C GLU A 149 -27.84 13.65 -15.19
N ASN A 150 -27.68 14.74 -14.44
CA ASN A 150 -28.69 15.82 -14.37
C ASN A 150 -28.26 17.16 -15.01
N ASP A 151 -27.12 17.24 -15.70
CA ASP A 151 -26.60 18.49 -16.28
C ASP A 151 -26.79 18.62 -17.82
N ASP A 152 -27.56 17.74 -18.47
CA ASP A 152 -27.73 17.71 -19.94
C ASP A 152 -29.15 18.09 -20.47
N ASP A 153 -30.00 18.75 -19.67
CA ASP A 153 -31.30 19.29 -20.12
C ASP A 153 -31.42 20.80 -19.83
N ASP A 154 -30.73 21.63 -20.61
CA ASP A 154 -31.15 23.03 -20.91
C ASP A 154 -30.32 23.63 -22.08
N VAL A 155 -30.76 23.39 -23.32
CA VAL A 155 -30.47 24.24 -24.51
C VAL A 155 -31.73 24.43 -25.36
#